data_AF-A0A7J3F2A4-F1
#
_entry.id   AF-A0A7J3F2A4-F1
#
_cell.length_a   1.000
_cell.length_b   1.000
_cell.length_c   1.000
_cell.angle_alpha   90.00
_cell.angle_beta   90.00
_cell.angle_gamma   90.00
#
_symmetry.space_group_name_H-M   'P 1'
#
loop_
_entity.id
_entity.type
_entity.pdbx_description
1 polymer ?
#
loop_
_entity_poly.entity_id
_entity_poly.type
_entity_poly.pdbx_seq_one_letter_code
_entity_poly.pdbx_strand_id
1 'polypeptide(L)'
;MSFISPKDPRLYERVIEGVRRYIEQRIIPRLKPVLVILYGSFARGDYTGGSDIDLLIVADNIPTNYWDRWSLAYEVIEGFPTDPHVYTPEEFRAMLIDGRMTPLDALTEGIKIYAEPKYMQEINLLLSETLKRRTKYKGMWIAKEHLQKLSEREKIKAAI
;
A
#
# COMPACT_ATOMS: atom_id res chain seq x y z
N MET A 1 15.50 -29.44 0.65
CA MET A 1 14.86 -28.11 0.50
C MET A 1 13.47 -28.32 -0.05
N SER A 2 12.43 -28.15 0.76
CA SER A 2 11.05 -28.24 0.26
C SER A 2 10.76 -26.99 -0.56
N PHE A 3 10.48 -27.17 -1.85
CA PHE A 3 9.94 -26.12 -2.69
C PHE A 3 8.54 -25.80 -2.17
N ILE A 4 8.39 -24.62 -1.55
CA ILE A 4 7.10 -24.13 -1.06
C ILE A 4 6.18 -23.97 -2.28
N SER A 5 5.13 -24.79 -2.29
CA SER A 5 4.07 -24.83 -3.31
C SER A 5 3.40 -23.45 -3.46
N PRO A 6 2.93 -23.07 -4.65
CA PRO A 6 2.25 -21.79 -4.85
C PRO A 6 0.98 -21.74 -4.00
N LYS A 7 0.92 -20.72 -3.14
CA LYS A 7 -0.26 -20.27 -2.38
C LYS A 7 -0.87 -21.33 -1.46
N ASP A 8 -0.25 -21.56 -0.30
CA ASP A 8 -0.95 -22.17 0.85
C ASP A 8 -2.00 -21.17 1.36
N PRO A 9 -3.31 -21.40 1.14
CA PRO A 9 -4.35 -20.47 1.57
C PRO A 9 -4.35 -20.29 3.09
N ARG A 10 -3.91 -21.32 3.84
CA ARG A 10 -3.79 -21.26 5.29
C ARG A 10 -2.66 -20.33 5.71
N LEU A 11 -1.57 -20.26 4.96
CA LEU A 11 -0.49 -19.31 5.23
C LEU A 11 -0.97 -17.88 5.02
N TYR A 12 -1.66 -17.62 3.90
CA TYR A 12 -2.24 -16.30 3.64
C TYR A 12 -3.15 -15.86 4.79
N GLU A 13 -4.10 -16.71 5.20
CA GLU A 13 -5.02 -16.41 6.31
C GLU A 13 -4.26 -16.13 7.61
N ARG A 14 -3.24 -16.94 7.95
CA ARG A 14 -2.41 -16.70 9.14
C ARG A 14 -1.66 -15.38 9.07
N VAL A 15 -1.09 -15.02 7.92
CA VAL A 15 -0.39 -13.73 7.74
C VAL A 15 -1.36 -12.58 7.93
N ILE A 16 -2.53 -12.61 7.27
CA ILE A 16 -3.52 -11.53 7.37
C ILE A 16 -4.00 -11.37 8.83
N GLU A 17 -4.28 -12.47 9.51
CA GLU A 17 -4.67 -12.45 10.91
C GLU A 17 -3.54 -11.96 11.83
N GLY A 18 -2.31 -12.39 11.57
CA GLY A 18 -1.11 -11.92 12.26
C GLY A 18 -0.91 -10.40 12.10
N VAL A 19 -1.12 -9.88 10.89
CA VAL A 19 -1.08 -8.44 10.60
C VAL A 19 -2.16 -7.70 11.38
N ARG A 20 -3.42 -8.15 11.33
CA ARG A 20 -4.51 -7.50 12.10
C ARG A 20 -4.18 -7.44 13.58
N ARG A 21 -3.75 -8.56 14.16
CA ARG A 21 -3.35 -8.64 15.56
C ARG A 21 -2.19 -7.71 15.89
N TYR A 22 -1.16 -7.68 15.05
CA TYR A 22 -0.03 -6.78 15.23
C TYR A 22 -0.47 -5.31 15.23
N ILE A 23 -1.29 -4.91 14.25
CA ILE A 23 -1.80 -3.56 14.14
C ILE A 23 -2.64 -3.19 15.37
N GLU A 24 -3.59 -4.04 15.76
CA GLU A 24 -4.50 -3.80 16.88
C GLU A 24 -3.77 -3.72 18.22
N GLN A 25 -2.81 -4.61 18.46
CA GLN A 25 -2.17 -4.74 19.78
C GLN A 25 -0.93 -3.87 19.95
N ARG A 26 -0.27 -3.47 18.86
CA ARG A 26 1.03 -2.77 18.93
C ARG A 26 1.00 -1.41 18.26
N ILE A 27 0.43 -1.30 17.06
CA ILE A 27 0.45 -0.06 16.29
C ILE A 27 -0.59 0.94 16.77
N ILE A 28 -1.86 0.52 16.89
CA ILE A 28 -2.95 1.42 17.29
C ILE A 28 -2.68 2.07 18.66
N PRO A 29 -2.31 1.33 19.72
CA PRO A 29 -2.10 1.94 21.04
C PRO A 29 -0.90 2.89 21.09
N ARG A 30 0.16 2.59 20.31
CA ARG A 30 1.43 3.32 20.35
C ARG A 30 1.42 4.56 19.45
N LEU A 31 0.91 4.43 18.23
CA LEU A 31 0.99 5.48 17.22
C LEU A 31 -0.33 6.25 17.03
N LYS A 32 -1.46 5.69 17.50
CA LYS A 32 -2.80 6.28 17.29
C LYS A 32 -3.01 6.72 15.84
N PRO A 33 -2.82 5.81 14.87
CA PRO A 33 -2.91 6.16 13.46
C PRO A 33 -4.34 6.56 13.10
N VAL A 34 -4.49 7.37 12.06
CA VAL A 34 -5.79 7.69 11.44
C VAL A 34 -6.13 6.75 10.28
N LEU A 35 -5.12 6.04 9.75
CA LEU A 35 -5.27 5.08 8.65
C LEU A 35 -4.15 4.02 8.71
N VAL A 36 -4.52 2.76 8.55
CA VAL A 36 -3.59 1.64 8.35
C VAL A 36 -4.12 0.73 7.24
N ILE A 37 -3.29 0.51 6.23
CA ILE A 37 -3.61 -0.31 5.07
C ILE A 37 -2.49 -1.33 4.84
N LEU A 38 -2.85 -2.60 4.77
CA LEU A 38 -1.99 -3.62 4.17
C LEU A 38 -2.12 -3.52 2.66
N TYR A 39 -1.02 -3.39 1.93
CA TYR A 39 -1.05 -3.35 0.48
C TYR A 39 -0.01 -4.28 -0.13
N GLY A 40 0.28 -4.10 -1.41
CA GLY A 40 1.31 -4.89 -2.09
C GLY A 40 0.89 -6.35 -2.29
N SER A 41 1.89 -7.24 -2.29
CA SER A 41 1.71 -8.60 -2.81
C SER A 41 0.79 -9.48 -1.96
N PHE A 42 0.78 -9.28 -0.64
CA PHE A 42 -0.18 -9.94 0.24
C PHE A 42 -1.60 -9.45 -0.04
N ALA A 43 -1.83 -8.14 -0.13
CA ALA A 43 -3.18 -7.62 -0.41
C ALA A 43 -3.74 -8.07 -1.77
N ARG A 44 -2.88 -8.18 -2.80
CA ARG A 44 -3.27 -8.70 -4.13
C ARG A 44 -3.39 -10.22 -4.20
N GLY A 45 -2.84 -10.94 -3.22
CA GLY A 45 -2.79 -12.40 -3.21
C GLY A 45 -1.78 -12.99 -4.21
N ASP A 46 -0.80 -12.22 -4.67
CA ASP A 46 0.28 -12.64 -5.57
C ASP A 46 1.66 -12.72 -4.87
N TYR A 47 1.66 -12.79 -3.53
CA TYR A 47 2.87 -12.95 -2.71
C TYR A 47 3.66 -14.23 -3.02
N THR A 48 4.95 -14.17 -2.74
CA THR A 48 5.93 -15.26 -2.91
C THR A 48 6.70 -15.47 -1.61
N GLY A 49 7.56 -16.50 -1.54
CA GLY A 49 8.39 -16.76 -0.36
C GLY A 49 9.39 -15.66 -0.01
N GLY A 50 9.66 -14.73 -0.93
CA GLY A 50 10.51 -13.56 -0.68
C GLY A 50 9.74 -12.24 -0.60
N SER A 51 8.41 -12.29 -0.43
CA SER A 51 7.59 -11.09 -0.30
C SER A 51 7.73 -10.45 1.08
N ASP A 52 7.69 -9.13 1.12
CA ASP A 52 7.50 -8.38 2.36
C ASP A 52 6.00 -8.14 2.62
N ILE A 53 5.66 -7.79 3.86
CA ILE A 53 4.33 -7.32 4.25
C ILE A 53 4.31 -5.80 4.19
N ASP A 54 3.85 -5.24 3.08
CA ASP A 54 3.80 -3.78 2.87
C ASP A 54 2.69 -3.13 3.71
N LEU A 55 3.06 -2.27 4.66
CA LEU A 55 2.13 -1.58 5.56
C LEU A 55 2.18 -0.07 5.36
N LEU A 56 1.09 0.52 4.91
CA LEU A 56 0.91 1.97 4.93
C LEU A 56 0.30 2.39 6.28
N ILE A 57 0.97 3.28 7.00
CA ILE A 57 0.51 3.82 8.28
C ILE A 57 0.50 5.34 8.21
N VAL A 58 -0.64 5.95 8.51
CA VAL A 58 -0.77 7.40 8.62
C VAL A 58 -1.04 7.77 10.08
N ALA A 59 -0.13 8.55 10.68
CA ALA A 59 -0.20 8.95 12.08
C ALA A 59 0.46 10.30 12.30
N ASP A 60 -0.03 11.05 13.30
CA ASP A 60 0.63 12.26 13.78
C ASP A 60 1.81 11.94 14.71
N ASN A 61 2.63 12.96 15.00
CA ASN A 61 3.73 12.90 15.98
C ASN A 61 4.74 11.77 15.73
N ILE A 62 5.06 11.50 14.46
CA ILE A 62 6.10 10.56 14.06
C ILE A 62 7.46 11.25 13.91
N PRO A 63 8.59 10.54 14.08
CA PRO A 63 9.94 11.08 13.85
C PRO A 63 10.11 11.67 12.46
N THR A 64 11.07 12.58 12.26
CA THR A 64 11.36 13.13 10.93
C THR A 64 12.22 12.20 10.07
N ASN A 65 13.08 11.40 10.71
CA ASN A 65 13.97 10.47 10.01
C ASN A 65 13.21 9.23 9.53
N TYR A 66 13.48 8.80 8.30
CA TYR A 66 12.86 7.64 7.67
C TYR A 66 13.08 6.33 8.44
N TRP A 67 14.31 6.05 8.88
CA TRP A 67 14.65 4.81 9.58
C TRP A 67 14.03 4.73 10.96
N ASP A 68 13.92 5.87 11.64
CA ASP A 68 13.24 5.93 12.93
C ASP A 68 11.76 5.61 12.76
N ARG A 69 11.10 6.17 11.74
CA ARG A 69 9.71 5.86 11.38
C ARG A 69 9.52 4.38 11.04
N TRP A 70 10.37 3.84 10.18
CA TRP A 70 10.32 2.44 9.76
C TRP A 70 10.45 1.50 10.98
N SER A 71 11.38 1.81 11.89
CA SER A 71 11.60 1.04 13.14
C SER A 71 10.42 1.10 14.12
N LEU A 72 9.49 2.05 13.99
CA LEU A 72 8.30 2.10 14.85
C LEU A 72 7.37 0.91 14.60
N ALA A 73 7.36 0.40 13.38
CA ALA A 73 6.36 -0.55 12.89
C ALA A 73 6.97 -1.78 12.20
N TYR A 74 8.28 -1.96 12.30
CA TYR A 74 8.94 -3.17 11.82
C TYR A 74 8.65 -4.36 12.74
N GLU A 75 8.30 -5.49 12.15
CA GLU A 75 8.09 -6.77 12.81
C GLU A 75 8.27 -7.92 11.81
N VAL A 76 8.43 -9.16 12.30
CA VAL A 76 8.35 -10.38 11.49
C VAL A 76 7.08 -11.14 11.86
N ILE A 77 6.18 -11.31 10.89
CA ILE A 77 4.87 -11.96 11.06
C ILE A 77 4.84 -13.22 10.21
N GLU A 78 4.63 -14.38 10.84
CA GLU A 78 4.60 -15.68 10.15
C GLU A 78 5.83 -15.94 9.26
N GLY A 79 6.99 -15.40 9.64
CA GLY A 79 8.25 -15.54 8.89
C GLY A 79 8.47 -14.51 7.78
N PHE A 80 7.55 -13.56 7.60
CA PHE A 80 7.70 -12.48 6.62
C PHE A 80 7.97 -11.14 7.33
N PRO A 81 8.98 -10.37 6.90
CA PRO A 81 9.23 -9.05 7.44
C PRO A 81 8.14 -8.08 6.96
N THR A 82 7.76 -7.14 7.83
CA THR A 82 6.98 -5.99 7.40
C THR A 82 7.89 -4.96 6.71
N ASP A 83 7.35 -4.25 5.72
CA ASP A 83 7.93 -3.03 5.18
C ASP A 83 7.01 -1.82 5.45
N PRO A 84 7.23 -1.11 6.58
CA PRO A 84 6.36 -0.02 6.98
C PRO A 84 6.65 1.28 6.24
N HIS A 85 5.61 1.82 5.64
CA HIS A 85 5.55 3.12 5.00
C HIS A 85 4.74 4.08 5.88
N VAL A 86 5.44 4.87 6.70
CA VAL A 86 4.82 5.73 7.71
C VAL A 86 4.87 7.20 7.31
N TYR A 87 3.69 7.83 7.27
CA TYR A 87 3.53 9.23 6.86
C TYR A 87 2.67 10.01 7.87
N THR A 88 2.89 11.31 7.93
CA THR A 88 1.92 12.23 8.53
C THR A 88 0.69 12.36 7.62
N PRO A 89 -0.47 12.79 8.16
CA PRO A 89 -1.64 13.10 7.34
C PRO A 89 -1.33 14.11 6.22
N GLU A 90 -0.52 15.12 6.50
CA GLU A 90 -0.12 16.16 5.54
C GLU A 90 0.70 15.58 4.38
N GLU A 91 1.74 14.80 4.70
CA GLU A 91 2.57 14.13 3.69
C GLU A 91 1.73 13.17 2.84
N PHE A 92 0.87 12.38 3.47
CA PHE A 92 0.03 11.42 2.76
C PHE A 92 -0.94 12.10 1.79
N ARG A 93 -1.61 13.17 2.23
CA ARG A 93 -2.48 13.99 1.36
C ARG A 93 -1.70 14.57 0.18
N ALA A 94 -0.52 15.15 0.42
CA ALA A 94 0.30 15.71 -0.64
C ALA A 94 0.70 14.64 -1.68
N MET A 95 1.15 13.47 -1.22
CA MET A 95 1.50 12.35 -2.11
C MET A 95 0.29 11.84 -2.91
N LEU A 96 -0.90 11.78 -2.29
CA LEU A 96 -2.12 11.37 -2.97
C LEU A 96 -2.55 12.39 -4.02
N ILE A 97 -2.46 13.69 -3.72
CA ILE A 97 -2.72 14.75 -4.69
C ILE A 97 -1.75 14.61 -5.86
N ASP A 98 -0.44 14.50 -5.61
CA ASP A 98 0.56 14.27 -6.66
C ASP A 98 0.32 13.00 -7.49
N GLY A 99 -0.49 12.07 -6.98
CA GLY A 99 -0.75 10.78 -7.59
C GLY A 99 0.48 9.89 -7.57
N ARG A 100 1.20 9.88 -6.43
CA ARG A 100 2.30 8.96 -6.16
C ARG A 100 1.78 7.52 -6.10
N MET A 101 2.66 6.57 -6.43
CA MET A 101 2.31 5.16 -6.51
C MET A 101 1.84 4.59 -5.17
N THR A 102 2.57 4.85 -4.07
CA THR A 102 2.27 4.28 -2.75
C THR A 102 0.84 4.57 -2.26
N PRO A 103 0.35 5.83 -2.21
CA PRO A 103 -1.05 6.09 -1.85
C PRO A 103 -2.05 5.47 -2.81
N LEU A 104 -1.77 5.50 -4.12
CA LEU A 104 -2.70 4.98 -5.11
C LEU A 104 -2.86 3.47 -4.98
N ASP A 105 -1.75 2.71 -4.95
CA ASP A 105 -1.79 1.26 -4.78
C ASP A 105 -2.44 0.87 -3.45
N ALA A 106 -2.07 1.52 -2.35
CA ALA A 106 -2.66 1.23 -1.05
C ALA A 106 -4.18 1.49 -1.04
N LEU A 107 -4.64 2.60 -1.61
CA LEU A 107 -6.06 2.95 -1.57
C LEU A 107 -6.91 2.17 -2.57
N THR A 108 -6.35 1.70 -3.68
CA THR A 108 -7.11 0.99 -4.72
C THR A 108 -7.02 -0.53 -4.61
N GLU A 109 -5.91 -1.06 -4.10
CA GLU A 109 -5.63 -2.52 -4.04
C GLU A 109 -5.42 -3.03 -2.61
N GLY A 110 -5.27 -2.13 -1.63
CA GLY A 110 -4.99 -2.51 -0.26
C GLY A 110 -6.22 -2.96 0.54
N ILE A 111 -5.94 -3.72 1.59
CA ILE A 111 -6.88 -4.14 2.63
C ILE A 111 -6.78 -3.13 3.77
N LYS A 112 -7.87 -2.39 3.99
CA LYS A 112 -7.97 -1.43 5.10
C LYS A 112 -8.08 -2.20 6.41
N ILE A 113 -7.07 -2.06 7.27
CA ILE A 113 -7.04 -2.71 8.59
C ILE A 113 -7.66 -1.77 9.63
N TYR A 114 -7.31 -0.49 9.57
CA TYR A 114 -7.87 0.55 10.43
C TYR A 114 -8.08 1.83 9.62
N ALA A 115 -9.20 2.52 9.82
CA ALA A 115 -9.45 3.80 9.17
C ALA A 115 -10.43 4.63 10.00
N GLU A 116 -10.03 5.84 10.38
CA GLU A 116 -10.97 6.78 10.98
C GLU A 116 -12.01 7.23 9.95
N PRO A 117 -13.32 7.17 10.26
CA PRO A 117 -14.36 7.44 9.27
C PRO A 117 -14.25 8.82 8.61
N LYS A 118 -13.95 9.87 9.39
CA LYS A 118 -13.82 11.24 8.88
C LYS A 118 -12.61 11.39 7.96
N TYR A 119 -11.46 10.87 8.38
CA TYR A 119 -10.25 10.91 7.57
C TYR A 119 -10.43 10.13 6.26
N MET A 120 -11.05 8.94 6.32
CA MET A 120 -11.31 8.12 5.13
C MET A 120 -12.25 8.81 4.14
N GLN A 121 -13.25 9.56 4.60
CA GLN A 121 -14.13 10.34 3.73
C GLN A 121 -13.33 11.39 2.93
N GLU A 122 -12.46 12.14 3.59
CA GLU A 122 -11.56 13.11 2.94
C GLU A 122 -10.66 12.42 1.90
N ILE A 123 -9.99 11.34 2.29
CA ILE A 123 -9.08 10.59 1.41
C ILE A 123 -9.81 10.01 0.19
N ASN A 124 -11.04 9.54 0.34
CA ASN A 124 -11.84 9.07 -0.81
C ASN A 124 -12.14 10.20 -1.81
N LEU A 125 -12.44 11.41 -1.34
CA LEU A 125 -12.65 12.57 -2.20
C LEU A 125 -11.37 12.90 -2.96
N LEU A 126 -10.23 13.04 -2.26
CA LEU A 126 -8.93 13.30 -2.88
C LEU A 126 -8.53 12.22 -3.88
N LEU A 127 -8.74 10.95 -3.55
CA LEU A 127 -8.47 9.82 -4.44
C LEU A 127 -9.31 9.94 -5.71
N SER A 128 -10.61 10.22 -5.60
CA SER A 128 -11.49 10.35 -6.75
C SER A 128 -11.04 11.46 -7.70
N GLU A 129 -10.63 12.62 -7.16
CA GLU A 129 -10.08 13.72 -7.95
C GLU A 129 -8.75 13.32 -8.61
N THR A 130 -7.84 12.67 -7.89
CA THR A 130 -6.57 12.20 -8.45
C THR A 130 -6.78 11.17 -9.56
N LEU A 131 -7.74 10.24 -9.42
CA LEU A 131 -8.07 9.23 -10.43
C LEU A 131 -8.77 9.82 -11.67
N LYS A 132 -9.22 11.08 -11.65
CA LYS A 132 -9.64 11.77 -12.88
C LYS A 132 -8.44 11.97 -13.82
N ARG A 133 -7.25 12.23 -13.27
CA ARG A 133 -6.02 12.49 -14.04
C ARG A 133 -5.03 11.32 -14.10
N ARG A 134 -5.13 10.34 -13.20
CA ARG A 134 -4.28 9.14 -13.18
C ARG A 134 -5.04 7.91 -13.69
N THR A 135 -4.32 6.98 -14.32
CA THR A 135 -4.84 5.66 -14.70
C THR A 135 -3.74 4.62 -14.55
N LYS A 136 -4.12 3.37 -14.31
CA LYS A 136 -3.18 2.25 -14.21
C LYS A 136 -2.98 1.63 -15.60
N TYR A 137 -1.74 1.53 -16.04
CA TYR A 137 -1.34 0.92 -17.31
C TYR A 137 -0.17 -0.03 -17.07
N LYS A 138 -0.35 -1.33 -17.38
CA LYS A 138 0.65 -2.39 -17.13
C LYS A 138 1.24 -2.35 -15.71
N GLY A 139 0.38 -2.18 -14.71
CA GLY A 139 0.79 -2.12 -13.30
C GLY A 139 1.32 -0.76 -12.83
N MET A 140 1.54 0.22 -13.72
CA MET A 140 2.07 1.54 -13.36
C MET A 140 0.99 2.61 -13.40
N TRP A 141 1.04 3.54 -12.45
CA TRP A 141 0.22 4.75 -12.48
C TRP A 141 0.81 5.79 -13.43
N ILE A 142 0.04 6.16 -14.46
CA ILE A 142 0.43 7.17 -15.44
C ILE A 142 -0.60 8.29 -15.50
N ALA A 143 -0.20 9.47 -15.98
CA ALA A 143 -1.15 10.51 -16.33
C ALA A 143 -1.99 10.07 -17.55
N LYS A 144 -3.31 10.28 -17.51
CA LYS A 144 -4.21 9.88 -18.60
C LYS A 144 -3.86 10.50 -19.94
N GLU A 145 -3.36 11.75 -19.94
CA GLU A 145 -2.86 12.43 -21.13
C GLU A 145 -1.69 11.70 -21.83
N HIS A 146 -0.94 10.87 -21.11
CA HIS A 146 0.15 10.07 -21.67
C HIS A 146 -0.32 8.72 -22.23
N LEU A 147 -1.53 8.26 -21.88
CA LEU A 147 -2.04 6.95 -22.30
C LEU A 147 -2.22 6.87 -23.82
N GLN A 148 -2.76 7.93 -24.45
CA GLN A 148 -2.98 7.96 -25.91
C GLN A 148 -1.66 7.77 -26.66
N LYS A 149 -0.62 8.53 -26.28
CA LYS A 149 0.72 8.46 -26.89
C LYS A 149 1.38 7.08 -26.74
N LEU A 150 1.18 6.40 -25.61
CA LEU A 150 1.71 5.06 -25.38
C LEU A 150 1.00 4.03 -26.25
N SER A 151 -0.34 4.09 -26.31
CA SER A 151 -1.13 3.17 -27.13
C SER A 151 -0.83 3.29 -28.63
N GLU A 152 -0.56 4.51 -29.13
CA GLU A 152 -0.18 4.76 -30.52
C GLU A 152 1.21 4.21 -30.85
N ARG A 153 2.19 4.43 -29.97
CA ARG A 153 3.55 3.88 -30.14
C ARG A 153 3.57 2.35 -30.18
N GLU A 154 2.72 1.70 -29.40
CA GLU A 154 2.61 0.24 -29.40
C GLU A 154 1.96 -0.30 -30.68
N LYS A 155 0.92 0.38 -31.20
CA LYS A 155 0.32 0.04 -32.51
C LYS A 155 1.35 0.13 -33.64
N ILE A 156 2.19 1.18 -33.65
CA ILE A 156 3.25 1.33 -34.66
C ILE A 156 4.30 0.21 -34.53
N LYS A 157 4.72 -0.14 -33.30
CA LYS A 157 5.68 -1.24 -33.08
C LYS A 157 5.14 -2.62 -33.45
N ALA A 158 3.83 -2.84 -33.36
CA ALA A 158 3.20 -4.12 -33.72
C ALA A 158 2.94 -4.26 -35.23
N ALA A 159 3.07 -3.18 -36.00
CA ALA A 159 2.85 -3.14 -37.45
C ALA A 159 4.16 -3.24 -38.27
N ILE A 160 5.31 -3.34 -37.60
CA ILE A 160 6.65 -3.50 -38.16
C ILE A 160 7.15 -4.90 -37.78
#